data_AF-A0A8J7DWV6-F1
#
_entry.id   AF-A0A8J7DWV6-F1
#
_cell.length_a   1.000
_cell.length_b   1.000
_cell.length_c   1.000
_cell.angle_alpha   90.00
_cell.angle_beta   90.00
_cell.angle_gamma   90.00
#
_symmetry.space_group_name_H-M   'P 1'
#
loop_
_entity.id
_entity.type
_entity.pdbx_description
1 polymer ?
#
loop_
_entity_poly.entity_id
_entity_poly.type
_entity_poly.pdbx_seq_one_letter_code
_entity_poly.pdbx_strand_id
1 'polypeptide(L)'
;MNVGSRLGTLIGLLYILLAFGYFIVMIIAIARSSNNSFRNTGLYIIQSVVIPILLFLPGVILLWSGWRLQPSLEFAQVLQAIAVIYLTLRDAFVKFSR
;
A
#
# COMPACT_ATOMS: atom_id res chain seq x y z
N MET A 1 28.49 -11.56 5.00
CA MET A 1 27.63 -10.55 4.34
C MET A 1 26.18 -10.85 4.71
N ASN A 2 25.50 -9.97 5.45
CA ASN A 2 24.13 -10.20 5.93
C ASN A 2 23.10 -10.02 4.80
N VAL A 3 22.73 -11.13 4.16
CA VAL A 3 21.72 -11.18 3.08
C VAL A 3 20.36 -10.65 3.57
N GLY A 4 19.98 -10.94 4.82
CA GLY A 4 18.74 -10.43 5.42
C GLY A 4 18.64 -8.90 5.41
N SER A 5 19.72 -8.19 5.75
CA SER A 5 19.70 -6.72 5.76
C SER A 5 19.40 -6.13 4.38
N ARG A 6 19.93 -6.74 3.31
CA ARG A 6 19.71 -6.26 1.95
C ARG A 6 18.29 -6.51 1.48
N LEU A 7 17.72 -7.67 1.82
CA LEU A 7 16.35 -8.03 1.42
C LEU A 7 15.30 -7.19 2.16
N GLY A 8 15.41 -7.03 3.48
CA GLY A 8 14.49 -6.21 4.27
C GLY A 8 14.47 -4.76 3.79
N THR A 9 15.65 -4.17 3.52
CA THR A 9 15.75 -2.81 2.99
C THR A 9 15.14 -2.68 1.59
N LEU A 10 15.35 -3.67 0.70
CA LEU A 10 14.78 -3.67 -0.65
C LEU A 10 13.25 -3.74 -0.62
N ILE A 11 12.70 -4.62 0.22
CA ILE A 11 11.26 -4.77 0.42
C ILE A 11 10.70 -3.46 1.02
N GLY A 12 11.34 -2.91 2.05
CA GLY A 12 10.89 -1.65 2.65
C GLY A 12 10.83 -0.48 1.65
N LEU A 13 11.82 -0.38 0.76
CA LEU A 13 11.83 0.60 -0.34
C LEU A 13 10.66 0.40 -1.30
N LEU A 14 10.36 -0.85 -1.67
CA LEU A 14 9.24 -1.20 -2.53
C LEU A 14 7.90 -0.80 -1.90
N TYR A 15 7.74 -0.98 -0.59
CA TYR A 15 6.54 -0.54 0.14
C TYR A 15 6.34 0.96 0.08
N ILE A 16 7.41 1.74 0.28
CA ILE A 16 7.34 3.19 0.22
C ILE A 16 6.98 3.65 -1.20
N LEU A 17 7.62 3.08 -2.23
CA LEU A 17 7.30 3.37 -3.62
C LEU A 17 5.84 3.04 -3.96
N LEU A 18 5.34 1.89 -3.51
CA LEU A 18 3.93 1.50 -3.67
C LEU A 18 2.98 2.44 -2.93
N ALA A 19 3.33 2.89 -1.72
CA ALA A 19 2.53 3.84 -0.95
C ALA A 19 2.35 5.16 -1.72
N PHE A 20 3.44 5.73 -2.23
CA PHE A 20 3.39 6.95 -3.03
C PHE A 20 2.65 6.74 -4.37
N GLY A 21 2.94 5.64 -5.07
CA GLY A 21 2.28 5.32 -6.33
C GLY A 21 0.76 5.18 -6.15
N TYR A 22 0.33 4.44 -5.12
CA TYR A 22 -1.08 4.28 -4.79
C TYR A 22 -1.73 5.63 -4.43
N PHE A 23 -1.06 6.46 -3.63
CA PHE A 23 -1.57 7.78 -3.25
C PHE A 23 -1.83 8.66 -4.47
N ILE A 24 -0.89 8.71 -5.41
CA ILE A 24 -1.01 9.48 -6.65
C ILE A 24 -2.16 8.95 -7.52
N VAL A 25 -2.25 7.63 -7.70
CA VAL A 25 -3.33 7.00 -8.46
C VAL A 25 -4.69 7.33 -7.85
N MET A 26 -4.80 7.31 -6.52
CA MET A 26 -6.05 7.63 -5.84
C MET A 26 -6.43 9.12 -5.96
N ILE A 27 -5.48 10.04 -5.87
CA ILE A 27 -5.74 11.47 -6.13
C ILE A 27 -6.30 11.67 -7.54
N ILE A 28 -5.68 11.05 -8.55
CA ILE A 28 -6.15 11.13 -9.94
C ILE A 28 -7.54 10.49 -10.07
N ALA A 29 -7.78 9.36 -9.42
CA ALA A 29 -9.04 8.64 -9.46
C ALA A 29 -10.19 9.42 -8.80
N ILE A 30 -9.91 10.18 -7.74
CA ILE A 30 -10.86 11.09 -7.08
C ILE A 30 -11.11 12.31 -7.97
N ALA A 31 -10.05 12.95 -8.50
CA ALA A 31 -10.16 14.12 -9.37
C ALA A 31 -10.96 13.85 -10.66
N ARG A 32 -10.85 12.64 -11.23
CA ARG A 32 -11.63 12.21 -12.40
C ARG A 32 -13.06 11.77 -12.05
N SER A 33 -13.36 11.51 -10.78
CA SER A 33 -14.66 11.01 -10.35
C SER A 33 -15.66 12.15 -10.13
N SER A 34 -16.10 12.79 -11.23
CA SER A 34 -17.02 13.93 -11.21
C SER A 34 -18.48 13.61 -10.81
N ASN A 35 -18.89 12.34 -10.72
CA ASN A 35 -20.32 12.01 -10.67
C ASN A 35 -20.72 10.82 -9.77
N ASN A 36 -19.86 10.40 -8.83
CA ASN A 36 -20.17 9.28 -7.95
C ASN A 36 -20.92 9.70 -6.69
N SER A 37 -21.90 8.89 -6.31
CA SER A 37 -22.68 8.99 -5.07
C SER A 37 -21.75 9.24 -3.87
N PHE A 38 -22.12 10.20 -3.02
CA PHE A 38 -21.37 10.67 -1.84
C PHE A 38 -20.80 9.53 -0.97
N ARG A 39 -21.53 8.41 -0.90
CA ARG A 39 -21.12 7.20 -0.15
C ARG A 39 -19.90 6.49 -0.73
N ASN A 40 -19.75 6.46 -2.06
CA ASN A 40 -18.57 5.92 -2.72
C ASN A 40 -17.37 6.84 -2.58
N THR A 41 -17.59 8.16 -2.70
CA THR A 41 -16.53 9.16 -2.59
C THR A 41 -15.89 9.17 -1.19
N GLY A 42 -16.69 9.03 -0.12
CA GLY A 42 -16.17 8.95 1.25
C GLY A 42 -15.26 7.74 1.48
N LEU A 43 -15.63 6.56 0.97
CA LEU A 43 -14.79 5.35 1.06
C LEU A 43 -13.48 5.51 0.28
N TYR A 44 -13.52 6.14 -0.89
CA TYR A 44 -12.33 6.44 -1.68
C TYR A 44 -11.38 7.43 -0.97
N ILE A 45 -11.92 8.46 -0.29
CA ILE A 45 -11.10 9.39 0.49
C ILE A 45 -10.45 8.69 1.68
N ILE A 46 -11.17 7.79 2.36
CA ILE A 46 -10.59 7.00 3.45
C ILE A 46 -9.50 6.06 2.92
N GLN A 47 -9.76 5.37 1.81
CA GLN A 47 -8.77 4.49 1.17
C GLN A 47 -7.53 5.25 0.69
N SER A 48 -7.69 6.47 0.15
CA SER A 48 -6.56 7.28 -0.31
C SER A 48 -5.61 7.67 0.81
N VAL A 49 -6.03 7.63 2.07
CA VAL A 49 -5.17 7.95 3.22
C VAL A 49 -4.73 6.68 3.94
N VAL A 50 -5.67 5.76 4.20
CA VAL A 50 -5.40 4.54 4.98
C VAL A 50 -4.45 3.59 4.27
N ILE A 51 -4.63 3.36 2.96
CA ILE A 51 -3.79 2.39 2.23
C ILE A 51 -2.34 2.86 2.11
N PRO A 52 -2.04 4.12 1.76
CA PRO A 52 -0.66 4.61 1.79
C PRO A 52 -0.03 4.53 3.17
N ILE A 53 -0.77 4.82 4.25
CA ILE A 53 -0.24 4.70 5.62
C ILE A 53 0.11 3.24 5.93
N LEU A 54 -0.78 2.31 5.58
CA LEU A 54 -0.58 0.86 5.77
C LEU A 54 0.56 0.30 4.93
N LEU A 55 0.97 0.95 3.85
CA LEU A 55 2.15 0.58 3.07
C LEU A 55 3.41 1.33 3.57
N PHE A 56 3.29 2.60 3.92
CA PHE A 56 4.42 3.45 4.28
C PHE A 56 5.03 3.06 5.64
N LEU A 57 4.20 2.81 6.66
CA LEU A 57 4.68 2.46 8.00
C LEU A 57 5.52 1.17 8.00
N PRO A 58 5.07 0.04 7.41
CA PRO A 58 5.92 -1.14 7.27
C PRO A 58 7.20 -0.88 6.47
N GLY A 59 7.11 -0.07 5.41
CA GLY A 59 8.27 0.30 4.60
C GLY A 59 9.35 1.01 5.41
N VAL A 60 8.97 2.01 6.21
CA VAL A 60 9.88 2.74 7.11
C VAL A 60 10.45 1.81 8.19
N ILE A 61 9.63 0.94 8.77
CA ILE A 61 10.06 -0.01 9.81
C ILE A 61 11.11 -0.99 9.26
N LEU A 62 10.90 -1.51 8.05
CA LEU A 62 11.86 -2.40 7.37
C LEU A 62 13.16 -1.68 6.98
N LEU A 63 13.10 -0.41 6.59
CA LEU A 63 14.28 0.41 6.32
C LEU A 63 15.12 0.66 7.59
N TRP A 64 14.48 0.98 8.71
CA TRP A 64 15.16 1.28 9.97
C TRP A 64 15.64 0.03 10.71
N SER A 65 14.87 -1.04 10.70
CA SER A 65 15.16 -2.24 11.49
C SER A 65 15.97 -3.29 10.72
N GLY A 66 15.92 -3.24 9.38
CA GLY A 66 16.40 -4.33 8.52
C GLY A 66 15.76 -5.67 8.91
N TRP A 67 16.45 -6.77 8.63
CA TRP A 67 16.00 -8.14 8.97
C TRP A 67 15.91 -8.49 10.46
N ARG A 68 16.17 -7.53 11.35
CA ARG A 68 16.17 -7.78 12.81
C ARG A 68 14.76 -7.80 13.40
N LEU A 69 13.74 -7.54 12.57
CA LEU A 69 12.36 -7.84 12.92
C LEU A 69 12.20 -9.35 13.10
N GLN A 70 11.35 -9.76 14.03
CA GLN A 70 11.02 -11.18 14.16
C GLN A 70 10.48 -11.67 12.81
N PRO A 71 10.91 -12.84 12.30
CA PRO A 71 10.48 -13.35 11.00
C PRO A 71 8.96 -13.42 10.82
N SER A 72 8.20 -13.60 11.90
CA SER A 72 6.74 -13.55 11.93
C SER A 72 6.17 -12.17 11.60
N LEU A 73 6.84 -11.10 12.02
CA LEU A 73 6.43 -9.73 11.78
C LEU A 73 6.73 -9.29 10.34
N GLU A 74 7.86 -9.72 9.78
CA GLU A 74 8.17 -9.53 8.35
C GLU A 74 7.17 -10.27 7.45
N PHE A 75 6.82 -11.51 7.82
CA PHE A 75 5.80 -12.28 7.10
C PHE A 75 4.42 -11.62 7.16
N ALA A 76 4.02 -11.09 8.32
CA ALA A 76 2.78 -10.34 8.48
C ALA A 76 2.75 -9.08 7.60
N GLN A 77 3.89 -8.37 7.49
CA GLN A 77 4.01 -7.23 6.58
C GLN A 77 3.80 -7.68 5.13
N VAL A 78 4.52 -8.71 4.66
CA VAL A 78 4.36 -9.25 3.29
C VAL A 78 2.90 -9.62 2.97
N LEU A 79 2.22 -10.32 3.88
CA LEU A 79 0.80 -10.63 3.77
C LEU A 79 -0.07 -9.38 3.66
N GLN A 80 0.24 -8.34 4.44
CA GLN A 80 -0.44 -7.06 4.40
C GLN A 80 -0.25 -6.36 3.04
N ALA A 81 0.94 -6.36 2.44
CA ALA A 81 1.11 -5.83 1.08
C ALA A 81 0.30 -6.62 0.06
N ILE A 82 0.32 -7.96 0.12
CA ILE A 82 -0.46 -8.78 -0.82
C ILE A 82 -1.95 -8.46 -0.69
N ALA A 83 -2.46 -8.34 0.53
CA ALA A 83 -3.86 -7.98 0.78
C ALA A 83 -4.19 -6.57 0.23
N VAL A 84 -3.33 -5.60 0.46
CA VAL A 84 -3.50 -4.23 -0.05
C VAL A 84 -3.48 -4.20 -1.57
N ILE A 85 -2.52 -4.87 -2.21
CA ILE A 85 -2.42 -4.96 -3.68
C ILE A 85 -3.67 -5.65 -4.25
N TYR A 86 -4.10 -6.76 -3.65
CA TYR A 86 -5.30 -7.48 -4.08
C TYR A 86 -6.56 -6.61 -3.99
N LEU A 87 -6.77 -5.94 -2.85
CA LEU A 87 -7.92 -5.04 -2.66
C LEU A 87 -7.88 -3.87 -3.66
N THR A 88 -6.69 -3.31 -3.89
CA THR A 88 -6.46 -2.24 -4.87
C THR A 88 -6.85 -2.68 -6.28
N LEU A 89 -6.33 -3.82 -6.73
CA LEU A 89 -6.61 -4.36 -8.06
C LEU A 89 -8.10 -4.69 -8.20
N ARG A 90 -8.68 -5.35 -7.20
CA ARG A 90 -10.11 -5.66 -7.17
C ARG A 90 -10.97 -4.40 -7.31
N ASP A 91 -10.67 -3.35 -6.55
CA ASP A 91 -11.42 -2.09 -6.62
C ASP A 91 -11.25 -1.40 -7.98
N ALA A 92 -10.05 -1.46 -8.59
CA ALA A 92 -9.82 -0.97 -9.94
C ALA A 92 -10.64 -1.76 -10.99
N PHE A 93 -10.68 -3.09 -10.90
CA PHE A 93 -11.46 -3.94 -11.80
C PHE A 93 -12.97 -3.72 -11.66
N VAL A 94 -13.49 -3.60 -10.43
CA VAL A 94 -14.91 -3.31 -10.20
C VAL A 94 -15.29 -1.96 -10.80
N LYS A 95 -14.41 -0.95 -10.69
CA LYS A 95 -14.63 0.37 -11.29
C LYS A 95 -14.54 0.36 -12.82
N PHE A 96 -13.76 -0.54 -13.42
CA PHE A 96 -13.65 -0.70 -14.87
C PHE A 96 -14.83 -1.50 -15.49
N SER A 97 -15.49 -2.34 -14.71
CA SER A 97 -16.63 -3.17 -15.13
C SER A 97 -17.99 -2.44 -15.11
N ARG A 98 -18.04 -1.22 -14.57
CA ARG A 98 -19.20 -0.32 -14.58
C ARG A 98 -18.98 0.84 -15.52
#